data_AF-A0A3N5VC09-F1
#
_entry.id   AF-A0A3N5VC09-F1
#
_cell.length_a   1.000
_cell.length_b   1.000
_cell.length_c   1.000
_cell.angle_alpha   90.00
_cell.angle_beta   90.00
_cell.angle_gamma   90.00
#
_symmetry.space_group_name_H-M   'P 1'
#
loop_
_entity.id
_entity.type
_entity.pdbx_description
1 polymer ?
#
loop_
_entity_poly.entity_id
_entity_poly.type
_entity_poly.pdbx_seq_one_letter_code
_entity_poly.pdbx_strand_id
1 'polypeptide(L)'
;MVKYRAWHQKYEPKERWGIFYSAGILFGEPLVEGLKRAGKNLTVDTFVQAMEGVKDFQGIGPPITFTPTNHQGGKHVFFGQVQQDGTIKRLTDWVKITK
;
A
#
# COMPACT_ATOMS: atom_id res chain seq x y z
N MET A 1 -0.54 -8.65 6.31
CA MET A 1 0.58 -9.49 5.81
C MET A 1 0.30 -10.98 5.82
N VAL A 2 -0.32 -11.55 6.87
CA VAL A 2 -0.58 -13.00 6.97
C VAL A 2 -1.33 -13.56 5.75
N LYS A 3 -2.47 -12.95 5.35
CA LYS A 3 -3.23 -13.36 4.15
C LYS A 3 -2.40 -13.39 2.87
N TYR A 4 -1.55 -12.37 2.67
CA TYR A 4 -0.75 -12.24 1.45
C TYR A 4 0.40 -13.24 1.39
N ARG A 5 1.03 -13.57 2.54
CA ARG A 5 2.03 -14.64 2.59
C ARG A 5 1.42 -16.01 2.31
N ALA A 6 0.23 -16.28 2.86
CA ALA A 6 -0.49 -17.53 2.58
C ALA A 6 -0.87 -17.65 1.10
N TRP A 7 -1.36 -16.55 0.49
CA TRP A 7 -1.66 -16.54 -0.94
C TRP A 7 -0.42 -16.65 -1.82
N HIS A 8 0.67 -15.98 -1.48
CA HIS A 8 1.96 -16.16 -2.19
C HIS A 8 2.39 -17.63 -2.18
N GLN A 9 2.37 -18.28 -1.02
CA GLN A 9 2.72 -19.71 -0.92
C GLN A 9 1.79 -20.61 -1.74
N LYS A 10 0.51 -20.26 -1.85
CA LYS A 10 -0.47 -21.04 -2.60
C LYS A 10 -0.36 -20.83 -4.11
N TYR A 11 -0.23 -19.59 -4.56
CA TYR A 11 -0.37 -19.23 -5.98
C TYR A 11 0.96 -19.00 -6.69
N GLU A 12 1.97 -18.47 -6.00
CA GLU A 12 3.26 -18.09 -6.59
C GLU A 12 4.45 -18.57 -5.74
N PRO A 13 4.54 -19.87 -5.35
CA PRO A 13 5.57 -20.34 -4.42
C PRO A 13 7.00 -20.27 -4.98
N LYS A 14 7.15 -20.15 -6.30
CA LYS A 14 8.44 -20.01 -6.98
C LYS A 14 8.97 -18.57 -6.95
N GLU A 15 8.09 -17.61 -6.72
CA GLU A 15 8.48 -16.21 -6.61
C GLU A 15 9.09 -15.94 -5.24
N ARG A 16 10.03 -14.99 -5.18
CA ARG A 16 10.68 -14.65 -3.92
C ARG A 16 9.84 -13.63 -3.18
N TRP A 17 9.47 -13.96 -1.94
CA TRP A 17 8.91 -12.97 -1.04
C TRP A 17 9.93 -11.86 -0.74
N GLY A 18 9.67 -10.66 -1.22
CA GLY A 18 10.57 -9.52 -1.04
C GLY A 18 9.85 -8.18 -1.19
N ILE A 19 10.59 -7.09 -0.98
CA ILE A 19 10.04 -5.74 -1.00
C ILE A 19 9.30 -5.43 -2.30
N PHE A 20 9.88 -5.82 -3.46
CA PHE A 20 9.27 -5.60 -4.77
C PHE A 20 7.98 -6.40 -4.98
N TYR A 21 7.94 -7.66 -4.54
CA TYR A 21 6.71 -8.44 -4.59
C TYR A 21 5.62 -7.80 -3.71
N SER A 22 5.97 -7.44 -2.47
CA SER A 22 5.03 -6.80 -1.55
C SER A 22 4.62 -5.39 -1.97
N ALA A 23 5.44 -4.69 -2.77
CA ALA A 23 5.13 -3.36 -3.27
C ALA A 23 3.92 -3.38 -4.21
N GLY A 24 3.79 -4.40 -5.07
CA GLY A 24 2.61 -4.58 -5.92
C GLY A 24 1.32 -4.66 -5.10
N ILE A 25 1.36 -5.36 -3.96
CA ILE A 25 0.24 -5.44 -3.03
C ILE A 25 -0.02 -4.08 -2.35
N LEU A 26 1.05 -3.40 -1.91
CA LEU A 26 0.99 -2.10 -1.25
C LEU A 26 0.31 -1.04 -2.12
N PHE A 27 0.60 -1.02 -3.43
CA PHE A 27 -0.03 -0.12 -4.38
C PHE A 27 -1.40 -0.63 -4.88
N GLY A 28 -1.58 -1.95 -4.94
CA GLY A 28 -2.83 -2.57 -5.37
C GLY A 28 -3.99 -2.36 -4.40
N GLU A 29 -3.75 -2.36 -3.07
CA GLU A 29 -4.82 -2.15 -2.09
C GLU A 29 -5.52 -0.78 -2.26
N PRO A 30 -4.81 0.37 -2.34
CA PRO A 30 -5.40 1.67 -2.64
C PRO A 30 -6.11 1.74 -3.98
N LEU A 31 -5.55 1.11 -5.02
CA LEU A 31 -6.19 1.05 -6.34
C LEU A 31 -7.56 0.37 -6.25
N VAL A 32 -7.61 -0.80 -5.60
CA VAL A 32 -8.86 -1.55 -5.41
C VAL A 32 -9.86 -0.75 -4.56
N GLU A 33 -9.39 -0.01 -3.56
CA GLU A 33 -10.24 0.90 -2.78
C GLU A 33 -10.85 2.02 -3.65
N GLY A 34 -10.05 2.65 -4.50
CA GLY A 34 -10.52 3.66 -5.46
C GLY A 34 -11.56 3.11 -6.43
N LEU A 35 -11.31 1.91 -6.98
CA LEU A 35 -12.25 1.23 -7.88
C LEU A 35 -13.59 0.92 -7.19
N LYS A 36 -13.55 0.46 -5.93
CA LYS A 36 -14.77 0.22 -5.14
C LYS A 36 -15.55 1.51 -4.91
N ARG A 37 -14.86 2.62 -4.60
CA ARG A 37 -15.46 3.93 -4.36
C ARG A 37 -16.05 4.56 -5.62
N ALA A 38 -15.39 4.41 -6.77
CA ALA A 38 -15.90 4.87 -8.06
C ALA A 38 -17.22 4.17 -8.44
N GLY A 39 -17.39 2.91 -8.01
CA GLY A 39 -18.63 2.17 -8.19
C GLY A 39 -18.90 1.79 -9.65
N LYS A 40 -20.18 1.68 -10.02
CA LYS A 40 -20.58 1.13 -11.33
C LYS A 40 -20.32 2.05 -12.51
N ASN A 41 -20.26 3.36 -12.29
CA ASN A 41 -20.00 4.36 -13.33
C ASN A 41 -18.48 4.61 -13.44
N LEU A 42 -17.71 3.57 -13.78
CA LEU A 42 -16.26 3.65 -13.78
C LEU A 42 -15.73 4.32 -15.05
N THR A 43 -15.28 5.56 -14.89
CA THR A 43 -14.46 6.32 -15.84
C THR A 43 -13.17 6.80 -15.16
N VAL A 44 -12.19 7.29 -15.94
CA VAL A 44 -10.97 7.90 -15.38
C VAL A 44 -11.32 9.02 -14.40
N ASP A 45 -12.23 9.93 -14.79
CA ASP A 45 -12.60 11.08 -13.95
C ASP A 45 -13.26 10.64 -12.64
N THR A 46 -14.21 9.70 -12.71
CA THR A 46 -14.87 9.17 -11.49
C THR A 46 -13.90 8.40 -10.60
N PHE A 47 -12.91 7.72 -11.17
CA PHE A 47 -11.87 7.03 -10.41
C PHE A 47 -10.93 8.02 -9.72
N VAL A 48 -10.47 9.05 -10.43
CA VAL A 48 -9.64 10.12 -9.85
C VAL A 48 -10.40 10.81 -8.72
N GLN A 49 -11.64 11.20 -8.95
CA GLN A 49 -12.49 11.81 -7.91
C GLN A 49 -12.67 10.89 -6.69
N ALA A 50 -12.88 9.59 -6.92
CA ALA A 50 -13.00 8.61 -5.85
C ALA A 50 -11.70 8.45 -5.05
N MET A 51 -10.55 8.43 -5.74
CA MET A 51 -9.23 8.37 -5.13
C MET A 51 -8.94 9.63 -4.30
N GLU A 52 -9.25 10.82 -4.80
CA GLU A 52 -9.09 12.09 -4.08
C GLU A 52 -9.97 12.21 -2.82
N GLY A 53 -10.99 11.37 -2.68
CA GLY A 53 -11.80 11.22 -1.48
C GLY A 53 -11.26 10.22 -0.45
N VAL A 54 -10.17 9.51 -0.74
CA VAL A 54 -9.55 8.55 0.18
C VAL A 54 -8.85 9.29 1.31
N LYS A 55 -9.28 9.01 2.55
CA LYS A 55 -8.72 9.56 3.78
C LYS A 55 -8.36 8.44 4.74
N ASP A 56 -7.15 8.50 5.27
CA ASP A 56 -6.59 7.61 6.29
C ASP A 56 -6.76 6.11 5.96
N PHE A 57 -6.77 5.78 4.67
CA PHE A 57 -6.82 4.38 4.24
C PHE A 57 -5.51 3.71 4.61
N GLN A 58 -5.58 2.56 5.28
CA GLN A 58 -4.40 1.83 5.70
C GLN A 58 -4.51 0.35 5.32
N GLY A 59 -3.78 -0.02 4.27
CA GLY A 59 -3.53 -1.41 3.89
C GLY A 59 -2.30 -1.98 4.60
N ILE A 60 -1.44 -2.67 3.84
CA ILE A 60 -0.13 -3.14 4.36
C ILE A 60 0.93 -2.03 4.45
N GLY A 61 0.69 -0.90 3.80
CA GLY A 61 1.55 0.28 3.79
C GLY A 61 1.24 1.28 4.93
N PRO A 62 1.78 2.51 4.85
CA PRO A 62 1.40 3.58 5.76
C PRO A 62 -0.05 4.02 5.51
N PRO A 63 -0.68 4.74 6.46
CA PRO A 63 -1.92 5.43 6.15
C PRO A 63 -1.72 6.44 5.02
N ILE A 64 -2.67 6.49 4.10
CA ILE A 64 -2.67 7.37 2.93
C ILE A 64 -3.92 8.24 2.90
N THR A 65 -3.72 9.51 2.56
CA THR A 65 -4.79 10.48 2.30
C THR A 65 -4.48 11.22 1.00
N PHE A 66 -5.28 10.98 -0.03
CA PHE A 66 -5.22 11.74 -1.27
C PHE A 66 -6.13 12.96 -1.19
N THR A 67 -5.80 14.00 -1.93
CA THR A 67 -6.65 15.19 -2.10
C THR A 67 -6.56 15.68 -3.53
N PRO A 68 -7.45 16.58 -3.99
CA PRO A 68 -7.36 17.19 -5.32
C PRO A 68 -6.04 17.89 -5.64
N THR A 69 -5.26 18.22 -4.61
CA THR A 69 -3.98 18.95 -4.72
C THR A 69 -2.78 18.15 -4.22
N ASN A 70 -2.97 16.92 -3.74
CA ASN A 70 -1.90 16.07 -3.23
C ASN A 70 -2.17 14.59 -3.51
N HIS A 71 -1.57 14.10 -4.59
CA HIS A 71 -1.69 12.71 -5.03
C HIS A 71 -0.57 11.80 -4.51
N GLN A 72 0.35 12.29 -3.68
CA GLN A 72 1.37 11.42 -3.06
C GLN A 72 0.74 10.48 -2.02
N GLY A 73 -0.27 10.95 -1.27
CA GLY A 73 -1.00 10.17 -0.27
C GLY A 73 -0.18 9.86 0.99
N GLY A 74 0.84 9.02 0.84
CA GLY A 74 1.71 8.56 1.92
C GLY A 74 2.74 9.60 2.33
N LYS A 75 2.72 9.95 3.62
CA LYS A 75 3.66 10.89 4.26
C LYS A 75 4.36 10.27 5.47
N HIS A 76 4.48 8.95 5.51
CA HIS A 76 5.10 8.21 6.61
C HIS A 76 6.19 7.25 6.11
N VAL A 77 7.19 7.04 6.95
CA VAL A 77 8.27 6.06 6.74
C VAL A 77 8.42 5.20 8.00
N PHE A 78 9.09 4.06 7.90
CA PHE A 78 9.61 3.34 9.06
C PHE A 78 11.07 2.98 8.81
N PHE A 79 11.82 2.79 9.89
CA PHE A 79 13.20 2.29 9.79
C PHE A 79 13.21 0.77 9.89
N GLY A 80 13.91 0.13 8.95
CA GLY A 80 14.12 -1.31 8.93
C GLY A 80 15.61 -1.64 8.99
N GLN A 81 15.98 -2.63 9.78
CA GLN A 81 17.33 -3.18 9.83
C GLN A 81 17.38 -4.49 9.06
N VAL A 82 18.24 -4.56 8.05
CA VAL A 82 18.56 -5.81 7.35
C VAL A 82 19.30 -6.74 8.31
N GLN A 83 18.79 -7.96 8.47
CA GLN A 83 19.37 -9.02 9.30
C GLN A 83 20.36 -9.85 8.47
N GLN A 84 21.15 -10.70 9.13
CA GLN A 84 22.14 -11.57 8.47
C GLN A 84 21.53 -12.51 7.42
N ASP A 85 20.28 -12.95 7.64
CA ASP A 85 19.52 -13.80 6.72
C ASP A 85 18.83 -13.02 5.58
N GLY A 86 19.09 -11.70 5.48
CA GLY A 86 18.49 -10.81 4.49
C GLY A 86 17.05 -10.37 4.81
N THR A 87 16.47 -10.81 5.93
CA THR A 87 15.16 -10.34 6.37
C THR A 87 15.23 -8.91 6.93
N ILE A 88 14.09 -8.21 6.98
CA ILE A 88 14.01 -6.86 7.55
C ILE A 88 13.33 -6.91 8.91
N LYS A 89 14.06 -6.54 9.96
CA LYS A 89 13.50 -6.24 11.28
C LYS A 89 13.03 -4.80 11.32
N ARG A 90 11.74 -4.58 11.53
CA ARG A 90 11.18 -3.24 11.73
C ARG A 90 11.69 -2.65 13.06
N LEU A 91 12.24 -1.44 13.02
CA LEU A 91 12.80 -0.74 14.19
C LEU A 91 11.85 0.31 14.77
N THR A 92 10.97 0.89 13.94
CA THR A 92 10.03 1.92 14.35
C THR A 92 8.64 1.65 13.81
N ASP A 93 7.63 2.23 14.45
CA ASP A 93 6.33 2.41 13.81
C ASP A 93 6.41 3.40 12.64
N TRP A 94 5.26 3.70 12.03
CA TRP A 94 5.16 4.71 10.99
C TRP A 94 5.44 6.10 11.58
N VAL A 95 6.48 6.76 11.07
CA VAL A 95 6.89 8.11 11.44
C VAL A 95 6.45 9.07 10.34
N LYS A 96 5.65 10.08 10.69
CA LYS A 96 5.22 11.12 9.74
C LYS A 96 6.43 12.00 9.39
N ILE A 97 6.70 12.17 8.10
CA ILE A 97 7.87 12.91 7.58
C ILE A 97 7.53 14.31 7.06
N THR A 98 6.28 14.74 7.21
CA THR A 98 5.84 16.10 6.89
C THR A 98 5.25 16.76 8.12
N LYS A 99 5.33 18.10 8.15
CA LYS A 99 4.65 18.92 9.16
C LYS A 99 3.15 18.56 9.20
#